data_AF-A0A367LKD4-F1
#
_entry.id   AF-A0A367LKD4-F1
#
_cell.length_a   1.000
_cell.length_b   1.000
_cell.length_c   1.000
_cell.angle_alpha   90.00
_cell.angle_beta   90.00
_cell.angle_gamma   90.00
#
_symmetry.space_group_name_H-M   'P 1'
#
loop_
_entity.id
_entity.type
_entity.pdbx_description
1 polymer ?
#
loop_
_entity_poly.entity_id
_entity_poly.type
_entity_poly.pdbx_seq_one_letter_code
_entity_poly.pdbx_strand_id
1 'polypeptide(L)'
;MYDVPIWLRSPCLTRASPGPEVKEMKQRAPLRRQDQLNRTLFAAALAAVPFCNAETGTIQDLDSPSGVQAHAEFADAPQGLRDVVFSYDLSEADFEYSWQYGAAFWFGNAREDVAYIAIQPYPNYIRASFYFFTPGTTTRFPRDLDESGNWKPGCIMSADGVAGVSCHNFLDRSDHGGLFNLSVTNTGPSTWSGKFIDTLTGKELPIGEWTLPHSRGIKPGVDYFLEALRGTQQPSCAGIPGTVTTLVRPYCSSSGESASLKEPYAIGACKKNVHFETRDVDSGKQVEVQGRWKRSGSTPAATDLPDPLPEIYPRPSGRSKNSCPANGEPRPQKKPSPQQPQPQKKPSPQQPQPQKKPSPQEEDSKTKNEKEDVPWRTEPQHRALCRGYDGDDQACLSGYKKCQQELSKNAFVGWYDLVTCNNRRPH
;
A
#
# COMPACT_ATOMS: atom_id res chain seq x y z
N MET A 1 11.13 -23.31 -43.28
CA MET A 1 9.80 -23.85 -43.64
C MET A 1 8.95 -23.86 -42.38
N TYR A 2 8.12 -22.90 -42.04
CA TYR A 2 7.57 -21.68 -42.67
C TYR A 2 7.83 -20.54 -41.64
N ASP A 3 8.36 -19.34 -41.86
CA ASP A 3 8.31 -18.27 -42.87
C ASP A 3 7.00 -17.45 -42.99
N VAL A 4 7.04 -16.27 -42.32
CA VAL A 4 6.66 -14.90 -42.81
C VAL A 4 5.16 -14.51 -42.78
N PRO A 5 4.72 -13.21 -42.67
CA PRO A 5 5.41 -11.92 -42.39
C PRO A 5 4.81 -11.02 -41.29
N ILE A 6 5.66 -10.05 -40.90
CA ILE A 6 5.37 -8.72 -40.35
C ILE A 6 5.01 -7.74 -41.50
N TRP A 7 4.03 -6.85 -41.32
CA TRP A 7 4.00 -5.53 -41.98
C TRP A 7 3.45 -4.43 -41.06
N LEU A 8 4.02 -3.25 -41.29
CA LEU A 8 4.02 -2.00 -40.54
C LEU A 8 2.90 -1.01 -40.95
N ARG A 9 2.70 -0.02 -40.06
CA ARG A 9 2.23 1.38 -40.26
C ARG A 9 0.74 1.71 -40.11
N SER A 10 0.47 2.43 -39.02
CA SER A 10 -0.57 3.47 -38.90
C SER A 10 -0.32 4.66 -39.84
N PRO A 11 -1.38 5.41 -40.16
CA PRO A 11 -1.27 6.86 -40.22
C PRO A 11 -2.34 7.56 -39.37
N CYS A 12 -1.89 8.57 -38.61
CA CYS A 12 -2.73 9.64 -38.09
C CYS A 12 -3.32 10.46 -39.25
N LEU A 13 -4.61 10.78 -39.17
CA LEU A 13 -5.24 11.83 -39.99
C LEU A 13 -6.08 12.74 -39.10
N THR A 14 -5.85 14.03 -39.29
CA THR A 14 -6.43 15.18 -38.61
C THR A 14 -7.68 15.70 -39.34
N ARG A 15 -8.50 16.44 -38.58
CA ARG A 15 -9.46 17.51 -38.98
C ARG A 15 -10.75 17.11 -39.71
N ALA A 16 -11.90 17.46 -39.13
CA ALA A 16 -12.63 18.72 -39.39
C ALA A 16 -14.13 18.60 -39.02
N SER A 17 -14.64 19.54 -38.20
CA SER A 17 -16.07 19.92 -38.20
C SER A 17 -16.36 20.79 -39.44
N PRO A 18 -17.61 20.82 -39.97
CA PRO A 18 -18.65 21.70 -39.40
C PRO A 18 -20.08 21.09 -39.42
N GLY A 19 -20.99 21.65 -38.60
CA GLY A 19 -22.45 21.45 -38.72
C GLY A 19 -23.03 22.25 -39.90
N PRO A 20 -24.31 22.71 -39.88
CA PRO A 20 -25.45 22.41 -39.00
C PRO A 20 -26.73 22.02 -39.80
N GLU A 21 -27.82 21.58 -39.15
CA GLU A 21 -29.16 21.85 -39.69
C GLU A 21 -30.25 21.88 -38.62
N VAL A 22 -31.14 22.86 -38.79
CA VAL A 22 -32.24 23.30 -37.95
C VAL A 22 -33.51 22.53 -38.30
N LYS A 23 -34.38 22.23 -37.32
CA LYS A 23 -35.83 22.25 -37.56
C LYS A 23 -36.62 22.65 -36.31
N GLU A 24 -37.37 23.72 -36.54
CA GLU A 24 -38.25 24.47 -35.68
C GLU A 24 -39.67 23.87 -35.69
N MET A 25 -40.39 23.89 -34.56
CA MET A 25 -41.87 23.96 -34.54
C MET A 25 -42.40 24.53 -33.21
N LYS A 26 -42.82 25.81 -33.27
CA LYS A 26 -44.15 26.38 -32.88
C LYS A 26 -45.05 25.56 -31.93
N GLN A 27 -45.86 26.08 -31.00
CA GLN A 27 -46.27 27.43 -30.57
C GLN A 27 -47.31 27.23 -29.43
N ARG A 28 -47.36 28.09 -28.40
CA ARG A 28 -48.54 28.80 -27.83
C ARG A 28 -48.39 29.11 -26.32
N ALA A 29 -48.65 30.38 -26.03
CA ALA A 29 -48.73 31.09 -24.74
C ALA A 29 -50.15 30.88 -24.09
N PRO A 30 -50.59 31.57 -22.99
CA PRO A 30 -49.99 32.76 -22.33
C PRO A 30 -50.17 32.96 -20.79
N LEU A 31 -49.55 34.07 -20.33
CA LEU A 31 -49.95 35.02 -19.25
C LEU A 31 -49.75 34.64 -17.75
N ARG A 32 -48.82 35.34 -17.08
CA ARG A 32 -49.14 36.39 -16.07
C ARG A 32 -47.89 37.16 -15.59
N ARG A 33 -48.14 38.43 -15.23
CA ARG A 33 -47.27 39.47 -14.63
C ARG A 33 -46.42 38.90 -13.46
N GLN A 34 -45.24 39.41 -13.12
CA GLN A 34 -45.00 40.71 -12.48
C GLN A 34 -43.50 40.81 -12.14
N ASP A 35 -43.07 42.04 -11.88
CA ASP A 35 -41.88 42.46 -11.12
C ASP A 35 -40.53 42.60 -11.83
N GLN A 36 -40.24 43.89 -12.10
CA GLN A 36 -38.93 44.48 -12.22
C GLN A 36 -38.09 44.18 -10.97
N LEU A 37 -36.85 43.72 -11.13
CA LEU A 37 -35.75 44.14 -10.27
C LEU A 37 -34.38 43.78 -10.88
N ASN A 38 -33.50 44.78 -10.91
CA ASN A 38 -32.04 44.73 -10.89
C ASN A 38 -31.29 43.95 -11.99
N ARG A 39 -30.89 44.72 -13.01
CA ARG A 39 -29.67 44.48 -13.80
C ARG A 39 -28.44 44.55 -12.88
N THR A 40 -27.80 43.42 -12.64
CA THR A 40 -26.41 43.36 -12.20
C THR A 40 -25.67 42.40 -13.12
N LEU A 41 -24.80 42.97 -13.96
CA LEU A 41 -23.87 42.26 -14.82
C LEU A 41 -22.84 41.54 -13.94
N PHE A 42 -23.02 40.24 -13.70
CA PHE A 42 -21.91 39.37 -13.32
C PHE A 42 -21.32 38.79 -14.61
N ALA A 43 -20.26 39.43 -15.09
CA ALA A 43 -19.35 38.81 -16.04
C ALA A 43 -18.63 37.66 -15.29
N ALA A 44 -19.05 36.43 -15.58
CA ALA A 44 -18.34 35.24 -15.12
C ALA A 44 -17.00 35.15 -15.86
N ALA A 45 -15.94 35.64 -15.22
CA ALA A 45 -14.58 35.33 -15.62
C ALA A 45 -14.31 33.86 -15.27
N LEU A 46 -14.56 32.96 -16.23
CA LEU A 46 -14.02 31.61 -16.22
C LEU A 46 -12.50 31.74 -16.39
N ALA A 47 -11.79 31.91 -15.26
CA ALA A 47 -10.36 31.68 -15.22
C ALA A 47 -10.15 30.19 -15.52
N ALA A 48 -9.69 29.90 -16.74
CA ALA A 48 -9.18 28.59 -17.11
C ALA A 48 -7.97 28.31 -16.22
N VAL A 49 -8.20 27.61 -15.11
CA VAL A 49 -7.12 27.07 -14.29
C VAL A 49 -6.43 26.04 -15.18
N PRO A 50 -5.13 26.19 -15.49
CA PRO A 50 -4.42 25.16 -16.22
C PRO A 50 -4.38 23.93 -15.31
N PHE A 51 -5.19 22.92 -15.63
CA PHE A 51 -4.99 21.59 -15.09
C PHE A 51 -3.61 21.16 -15.59
N CYS A 52 -2.62 21.19 -14.70
CA CYS A 52 -1.36 20.52 -14.91
C CYS A 52 -1.66 19.03 -15.09
N ASN A 53 -1.86 18.61 -16.34
CA ASN A 53 -1.81 17.21 -16.73
C ASN A 53 -0.35 16.78 -16.62
N ALA A 54 0.12 16.54 -15.40
CA ALA A 54 1.33 15.74 -15.23
C ALA A 54 1.02 14.38 -15.85
N GLU A 55 1.73 14.01 -16.92
CA GLU A 55 1.66 12.66 -17.46
C GLU A 55 2.03 11.70 -16.33
N THR A 56 1.03 10.94 -15.86
CA THR A 56 1.27 9.88 -14.90
C THR A 56 1.89 8.73 -15.69
N GLY A 57 3.02 8.21 -15.19
CA GLY A 57 3.65 7.04 -15.78
C GLY A 57 2.68 5.85 -15.79
N THR A 58 2.95 4.91 -16.68
CA THR A 58 2.27 3.62 -16.78
C THR A 58 3.01 2.58 -15.93
N ILE A 59 2.37 1.44 -15.65
CA ILE A 59 3.02 0.29 -14.99
C ILE A 59 4.29 -0.15 -15.75
N GLN A 60 4.35 0.09 -17.07
CA GLN A 60 5.49 -0.27 -17.91
C GLN A 60 6.72 0.61 -17.64
N ASP A 61 6.52 1.78 -17.01
CA ASP A 61 7.57 2.72 -16.63
C ASP A 61 8.18 2.38 -15.25
N LEU A 62 7.62 1.38 -14.54
CA LEU A 62 8.23 0.86 -13.33
C LEU A 62 9.39 -0.07 -13.72
N ASP A 63 10.61 0.32 -13.34
CA ASP A 63 11.75 -0.58 -13.42
C ASP A 63 11.45 -1.84 -12.62
N SER A 64 11.64 -3.01 -13.25
CA SER A 64 11.35 -4.28 -12.59
C SER A 64 12.28 -4.46 -11.39
N PRO A 65 11.73 -4.61 -10.18
CA PRO A 65 12.54 -4.76 -9.00
C PRO A 65 13.38 -6.03 -9.06
N SER A 66 14.55 -5.97 -8.44
CA SER A 66 15.45 -7.13 -8.37
C SER A 66 15.27 -7.88 -7.08
N GLY A 67 15.27 -9.20 -7.14
CA GLY A 67 15.06 -10.05 -5.98
C GLY A 67 14.65 -11.46 -6.36
N VAL A 68 13.80 -12.08 -5.55
CA VAL A 68 13.31 -13.45 -5.72
C VAL A 68 11.79 -13.45 -5.79
N GLN A 69 11.20 -14.25 -6.68
CA GLN A 69 9.76 -14.41 -6.82
C GLN A 69 9.39 -15.88 -6.73
N ALA A 70 8.21 -16.19 -6.21
CA ALA A 70 7.65 -17.54 -6.22
C ALA A 70 6.17 -17.48 -6.60
N HIS A 71 5.79 -18.27 -7.60
CA HIS A 71 4.41 -18.37 -8.05
C HIS A 71 3.63 -19.35 -7.16
N ALA A 72 2.39 -19.02 -6.82
CA ALA A 72 1.45 -19.92 -6.18
C ALA A 72 0.12 -19.99 -6.93
N GLU A 73 -0.44 -21.20 -7.01
CA GLU A 73 -1.66 -21.46 -7.77
C GLU A 73 -2.66 -22.25 -6.92
N PHE A 74 -3.86 -21.70 -6.75
CA PHE A 74 -5.02 -22.38 -6.16
C PHE A 74 -5.66 -23.32 -7.19
N ALA A 75 -6.17 -24.47 -6.74
CA ALA A 75 -6.63 -25.52 -7.66
C ALA A 75 -7.93 -25.17 -8.40
N ASP A 76 -8.83 -24.40 -7.77
CA ASP A 76 -10.13 -24.05 -8.35
C ASP A 76 -10.67 -22.70 -7.82
N ALA A 77 -10.85 -21.74 -8.72
CA ALA A 77 -11.47 -20.45 -8.41
C ALA A 77 -12.20 -19.86 -9.62
N PRO A 78 -13.29 -20.48 -10.09
CA PRO A 78 -13.93 -20.14 -11.36
C PRO A 78 -14.60 -18.76 -11.35
N GLN A 79 -14.91 -18.25 -10.16
CA GLN A 79 -15.45 -16.89 -9.93
C GLN A 79 -14.40 -15.94 -9.33
N GLY A 80 -13.15 -16.39 -9.26
CA GLY A 80 -12.07 -15.76 -8.49
C GLY A 80 -12.20 -15.99 -6.98
N LEU A 81 -11.07 -15.91 -6.28
CA LEU A 81 -10.98 -15.97 -4.83
C LEU A 81 -11.65 -14.73 -4.23
N ARG A 82 -12.34 -14.90 -3.11
CA ARG A 82 -12.93 -13.80 -2.31
C ARG A 82 -12.03 -13.33 -1.19
N ASP A 83 -11.07 -14.15 -0.81
CA ASP A 83 -10.10 -13.85 0.20
C ASP A 83 -8.84 -14.67 -0.02
N VAL A 84 -7.70 -14.11 0.39
CA VAL A 84 -6.41 -14.78 0.37
C VAL A 84 -5.57 -14.21 1.51
N VAL A 85 -4.85 -15.09 2.18
CA VAL A 85 -3.86 -14.76 3.20
C VAL A 85 -2.50 -15.17 2.67
N PHE A 86 -1.60 -14.19 2.62
CA PHE A 86 -0.19 -14.40 2.34
C PHE A 86 0.59 -14.36 3.65
N SER A 87 1.51 -15.29 3.83
CA SER A 87 2.16 -15.49 5.11
C SER A 87 3.68 -15.53 4.94
N TYR A 88 4.38 -14.81 5.81
CA TYR A 88 5.84 -14.72 5.84
C TYR A 88 6.33 -15.07 7.22
N ASP A 89 7.20 -16.07 7.30
CA ASP A 89 7.99 -16.30 8.50
C ASP A 89 9.30 -15.52 8.37
N LEU A 90 9.49 -14.56 9.27
CA LEU A 90 10.68 -13.72 9.38
C LEU A 90 11.53 -14.09 10.60
N SER A 91 11.30 -15.24 11.24
CA SER A 91 12.02 -15.64 12.47
C SER A 91 13.53 -15.75 12.29
N GLU A 92 14.01 -16.00 11.07
CA GLU A 92 15.44 -16.09 10.72
C GLU A 92 15.94 -14.89 9.91
N ALA A 93 15.09 -13.89 9.67
CA ALA A 93 15.46 -12.75 8.84
C ALA A 93 16.42 -11.82 9.59
N ASP A 94 17.54 -11.49 8.95
CA ASP A 94 18.40 -10.39 9.40
C ASP A 94 17.76 -9.07 8.95
N PHE A 95 17.37 -8.24 9.92
CA PHE A 95 16.63 -7.01 9.64
C PHE A 95 17.56 -5.86 9.28
N GLU A 96 18.00 -5.85 8.03
CA GLU A 96 18.53 -4.66 7.39
C GLU A 96 17.44 -3.97 6.56
N TYR A 97 17.40 -2.64 6.61
CA TYR A 97 16.51 -1.82 5.77
C TYR A 97 16.85 -1.97 4.29
N SER A 98 16.37 -3.06 3.69
CA SER A 98 16.81 -3.49 2.38
C SER A 98 15.84 -4.40 1.64
N TRP A 99 14.75 -4.85 2.27
CA TRP A 99 13.84 -5.83 1.69
C TRP A 99 12.37 -5.45 1.85
N GLN A 100 11.61 -5.68 0.79
CA GLN A 100 10.16 -5.72 0.78
C GLN A 100 9.70 -7.16 0.57
N TYR A 101 8.78 -7.62 1.42
CA TYR A 101 8.19 -8.95 1.38
C TYR A 101 6.72 -8.78 1.00
N GLY A 102 6.32 -9.22 -0.18
CA GLY A 102 4.98 -8.92 -0.67
C GLY A 102 4.45 -9.94 -1.66
N ALA A 103 3.14 -9.87 -1.88
CA ALA A 103 2.46 -10.74 -2.82
C ALA A 103 1.65 -9.92 -3.80
N ALA A 104 1.87 -10.17 -5.09
CA ALA A 104 1.12 -9.62 -6.19
C ALA A 104 -0.03 -10.55 -6.57
N PHE A 105 -1.16 -9.96 -6.93
CA PHE A 105 -2.36 -10.67 -7.33
C PHE A 105 -3.17 -9.85 -8.32
N TRP A 106 -4.02 -10.53 -9.08
CA TRP A 106 -4.77 -9.92 -10.19
C TRP A 106 -6.26 -10.15 -10.04
N PHE A 107 -7.07 -9.23 -10.54
CA PHE A 107 -8.53 -9.38 -10.56
C PHE A 107 -9.05 -9.75 -11.96
N GLY A 108 -10.04 -10.64 -12.01
CA GLY A 108 -10.75 -10.97 -13.25
C GLY A 108 -9.86 -11.59 -14.32
N ASN A 109 -10.02 -11.18 -15.59
CA ASN A 109 -9.22 -11.66 -16.73
C ASN A 109 -8.28 -10.58 -17.30
N ALA A 110 -8.40 -9.33 -16.86
CA ALA A 110 -7.54 -8.25 -17.31
C ALA A 110 -6.12 -8.45 -16.75
N ARG A 111 -5.10 -8.16 -17.56
CA ARG A 111 -3.70 -8.19 -17.12
C ARG A 111 -3.32 -6.94 -16.29
N GLU A 112 -4.11 -5.87 -16.44
CA GLU A 112 -3.87 -4.55 -15.86
C GLU A 112 -4.53 -4.35 -14.49
N ASP A 113 -5.41 -5.27 -14.07
CA ASP A 113 -6.03 -5.22 -12.74
C ASP A 113 -5.13 -5.86 -11.68
N VAL A 114 -3.92 -5.32 -11.55
CA VAL A 114 -2.89 -5.81 -10.62
C VAL A 114 -2.91 -5.04 -9.31
N ALA A 115 -2.70 -5.79 -8.24
CA ALA A 115 -2.50 -5.32 -6.89
C ALA A 115 -1.27 -5.97 -6.29
N TYR A 116 -0.74 -5.37 -5.24
CA TYR A 116 0.06 -6.12 -4.29
C TYR A 116 -0.14 -5.63 -2.86
N ILE A 117 0.17 -6.53 -1.92
CA ILE A 117 0.20 -6.26 -0.48
C ILE A 117 1.59 -6.66 0.03
N ALA A 118 2.19 -5.84 0.88
CA ALA A 118 3.57 -6.05 1.30
C ALA A 118 3.84 -5.59 2.74
N ILE A 119 4.93 -6.11 3.31
CA ILE A 119 5.57 -5.60 4.51
C ILE A 119 7.02 -5.21 4.24
N GLN A 120 7.47 -4.17 4.93
CA GLN A 120 8.83 -3.69 4.93
C GLN A 120 9.26 -3.49 6.39
N PRO A 121 10.14 -4.35 6.94
CA PRO A 121 10.72 -4.15 8.26
C PRO A 121 11.66 -2.93 8.28
N TYR A 122 11.52 -2.10 9.31
CA TYR A 122 12.39 -0.98 9.66
C TYR A 122 12.86 -1.13 11.10
N PRO A 123 13.99 -0.55 11.53
CA PRO A 123 14.58 -0.82 12.86
C PRO A 123 13.65 -0.71 14.08
N ASN A 124 12.58 0.09 13.99
CA ASN A 124 11.63 0.34 15.08
C ASN A 124 10.16 0.13 14.70
N TYR A 125 9.85 -0.27 13.47
CA TYR A 125 8.48 -0.56 13.03
C TYR A 125 8.45 -1.48 11.81
N ILE A 126 7.29 -2.08 11.54
CA ILE A 126 7.03 -2.75 10.26
C ILE A 126 6.02 -1.90 9.49
N ARG A 127 6.39 -1.46 8.29
CA ARG A 127 5.44 -0.81 7.37
C ARG A 127 4.67 -1.90 6.63
N ALA A 128 3.36 -1.88 6.72
CA ALA A 128 2.48 -2.68 5.89
C ALA A 128 1.86 -1.78 4.82
N SER A 129 1.80 -2.27 3.59
CA SER A 129 1.38 -1.49 2.45
C SER A 129 0.48 -2.29 1.52
N PHE A 130 -0.41 -1.58 0.84
CA PHE A 130 -1.21 -2.10 -0.26
C PHE A 130 -1.11 -1.13 -1.43
N TYR A 131 -1.06 -1.68 -2.64
CA TYR A 131 -0.93 -0.94 -3.88
C TYR A 131 -1.87 -1.50 -4.92
N PHE A 132 -2.48 -0.60 -5.69
CA PHE A 132 -3.39 -0.95 -6.75
C PHE A 132 -3.26 -0.03 -7.94
N PHE A 133 -3.14 -0.60 -9.13
CA PHE A 133 -2.76 0.14 -10.33
C PHE A 133 -3.92 0.39 -11.29
N THR A 134 -5.14 -0.06 -10.97
CA THR A 134 -6.29 0.11 -11.87
C THR A 134 -6.88 1.52 -11.73
N PRO A 135 -7.02 2.26 -12.83
CA PRO A 135 -7.69 3.55 -12.85
C PRO A 135 -9.14 3.49 -12.32
N GLY A 136 -9.56 4.54 -11.62
CA GLY A 136 -10.92 4.63 -11.06
C GLY A 136 -11.11 3.88 -9.74
N THR A 137 -10.08 3.24 -9.21
CA THR A 137 -10.11 2.66 -7.86
C THR A 137 -10.16 3.77 -6.82
N THR A 138 -10.99 3.56 -5.80
CA THR A 138 -11.08 4.47 -4.65
C THR A 138 -10.61 3.76 -3.40
N THR A 139 -10.07 4.51 -2.45
CA THR A 139 -9.61 3.99 -1.16
C THR A 139 -10.33 4.61 0.00
N ARG A 140 -10.33 3.88 1.12
CA ARG A 140 -10.75 4.36 2.43
C ARG A 140 -9.76 3.85 3.47
N PHE A 141 -9.53 4.67 4.47
CA PHE A 141 -8.75 4.30 5.64
C PHE A 141 -9.56 4.64 6.89
N PRO A 142 -9.38 3.91 8.02
CA PRO A 142 -10.02 4.29 9.28
C PRO A 142 -9.71 5.74 9.63
N ARG A 143 -10.76 6.57 9.76
CA ARG A 143 -10.63 8.03 9.89
C ARG A 143 -9.84 8.48 11.12
N ASP A 144 -9.89 7.68 12.18
CA ASP A 144 -9.18 7.90 13.44
C ASP A 144 -7.68 7.61 13.33
N LEU A 145 -7.26 6.86 12.31
CA LEU A 145 -5.86 6.53 12.03
C LEU A 145 -5.32 7.27 10.81
N ASP A 146 -6.19 7.85 9.97
CA ASP A 146 -5.80 8.43 8.69
C ASP A 146 -5.01 9.73 8.87
N GLU A 147 -3.75 9.68 8.46
CA GLU A 147 -2.84 10.81 8.35
C GLU A 147 -2.38 11.03 6.89
N SER A 148 -3.02 10.35 5.93
CA SER A 148 -2.92 10.48 4.46
C SER A 148 -1.57 10.12 3.81
N GLY A 149 -0.85 9.14 4.36
CA GLY A 149 -0.35 8.01 3.57
C GLY A 149 0.89 8.12 2.66
N ASN A 150 2.07 8.49 3.14
CA ASN A 150 3.34 8.12 2.44
C ASN A 150 4.41 7.67 3.44
N TRP A 151 4.45 8.37 4.58
CA TRP A 151 5.32 8.07 5.73
C TRP A 151 4.52 8.02 7.05
N LYS A 152 3.19 7.90 6.91
CA LYS A 152 2.17 7.97 7.96
C LYS A 152 1.01 7.07 7.57
N PRO A 153 0.21 6.57 8.52
CA PRO A 153 -0.93 5.74 8.17
C PRO A 153 -1.90 6.51 7.27
N GLY A 154 -2.58 5.83 6.36
CA GLY A 154 -3.52 6.44 5.42
C GLY A 154 -3.30 6.01 3.98
N CYS A 155 -4.10 6.60 3.07
CA CYS A 155 -4.08 6.30 1.65
C CYS A 155 -3.78 7.53 0.79
N ILE A 156 -3.20 7.31 -0.38
CA ILE A 156 -2.93 8.33 -1.40
C ILE A 156 -3.33 7.86 -2.80
N MET A 157 -3.58 8.83 -3.68
CA MET A 157 -3.94 8.62 -5.09
C MET A 157 -2.70 8.45 -5.99
N SER A 158 -1.81 7.54 -5.62
CA SER A 158 -0.70 7.06 -6.45
C SER A 158 -0.28 5.68 -5.97
N ALA A 159 0.17 4.84 -6.90
CA ALA A 159 0.84 3.57 -6.59
C ALA A 159 2.24 3.61 -7.21
N ASP A 160 3.30 3.56 -6.41
CA ASP A 160 4.70 3.61 -6.88
C ASP A 160 5.02 4.77 -7.86
N GLY A 161 4.44 5.94 -7.61
CA GLY A 161 4.65 7.12 -8.46
C GLY A 161 3.87 7.10 -9.77
N VAL A 162 3.13 6.02 -10.07
CA VAL A 162 2.24 5.92 -11.23
C VAL A 162 0.78 6.06 -10.83
N ALA A 163 -0.11 6.07 -11.83
CA ALA A 163 -1.55 6.12 -11.63
C ALA A 163 -2.02 4.89 -10.84
N GLY A 164 -2.82 5.13 -9.80
CA GLY A 164 -3.28 4.08 -8.90
C GLY A 164 -3.60 4.63 -7.53
N VAL A 165 -3.66 3.73 -6.56
CA VAL A 165 -3.85 4.05 -5.15
C VAL A 165 -2.91 3.21 -4.31
N SER A 166 -2.45 3.77 -3.21
CA SER A 166 -1.71 3.04 -2.20
C SER A 166 -2.19 3.42 -0.81
N CYS A 167 -2.07 2.47 0.12
CA CYS A 167 -2.38 2.69 1.52
C CYS A 167 -1.27 2.08 2.38
N HIS A 168 -0.99 2.71 3.51
CA HIS A 168 0.06 2.31 4.42
C HIS A 168 -0.43 2.30 5.87
N ASN A 169 0.11 1.39 6.66
CA ASN A 169 0.01 1.43 8.12
C ASN A 169 1.30 0.89 8.75
N PHE A 170 1.50 1.17 10.04
CA PHE A 170 2.77 0.96 10.73
C PHE A 170 2.52 0.19 12.02
N LEU A 171 3.22 -0.94 12.19
CA LEU A 171 3.26 -1.66 13.45
C LEU A 171 4.52 -1.26 14.20
N ASP A 172 4.37 -0.50 15.29
CA ASP A 172 5.47 -0.17 16.18
C ASP A 172 6.02 -1.42 16.85
N ARG A 173 7.22 -1.82 16.41
CA ARG A 173 7.90 -3.04 16.85
C ARG A 173 9.34 -3.05 16.37
N SER A 174 10.28 -3.39 17.25
CA SER A 174 11.70 -3.57 16.93
C SER A 174 12.12 -5.04 16.78
N ASP A 175 11.32 -5.97 17.32
CA ASP A 175 11.48 -7.40 17.10
C ASP A 175 10.63 -7.81 15.90
N HIS A 176 11.28 -8.09 14.79
CA HIS A 176 10.60 -8.45 13.56
C HIS A 176 10.59 -9.97 13.33
N GLY A 177 11.07 -10.77 14.29
CA GLY A 177 10.98 -12.21 14.22
C GLY A 177 9.54 -12.69 14.36
N GLY A 178 9.21 -13.76 13.64
CA GLY A 178 7.92 -14.44 13.75
C GLY A 178 7.15 -14.52 12.43
N LEU A 179 5.94 -15.07 12.57
CA LEU A 179 5.01 -15.28 11.47
C LEU A 179 4.06 -14.07 11.33
N PHE A 180 3.94 -13.59 10.10
CA PHE A 180 3.10 -12.47 9.75
C PHE A 180 2.16 -12.83 8.62
N ASN A 181 0.89 -12.43 8.76
CA ASN A 181 -0.12 -12.63 7.74
C ASN A 181 -0.53 -11.29 7.11
N LEU A 182 -0.62 -11.28 5.79
CA LEU A 182 -1.20 -10.24 4.96
C LEU A 182 -2.50 -10.77 4.37
N SER A 183 -3.62 -10.31 4.92
CA SER A 183 -4.96 -10.74 4.50
C SER A 183 -5.55 -9.75 3.51
N VAL A 184 -6.12 -10.29 2.43
CA VAL A 184 -6.92 -9.56 1.46
C VAL A 184 -8.30 -10.19 1.44
N THR A 185 -9.35 -9.42 1.71
CA THR A 185 -10.71 -9.96 1.88
C THR A 185 -11.74 -9.09 1.18
N ASN A 186 -12.63 -9.70 0.40
CA ASN A 186 -13.77 -9.03 -0.20
C ASN A 186 -14.84 -8.75 0.87
N THR A 187 -15.12 -7.48 1.12
CA THR A 187 -16.07 -7.03 2.15
C THR A 187 -17.38 -6.48 1.57
N GLY A 188 -17.47 -6.38 0.25
CA GLY A 188 -18.66 -5.93 -0.46
C GLY A 188 -18.61 -6.28 -1.95
N PRO A 189 -19.57 -5.80 -2.77
CA PRO A 189 -19.66 -6.17 -4.18
C PRO A 189 -18.35 -5.93 -4.95
N SER A 190 -17.71 -4.78 -4.75
CA SER A 190 -16.41 -4.45 -5.33
C SER A 190 -15.42 -3.89 -4.30
N THR A 191 -15.74 -3.99 -3.01
CA THR A 191 -14.92 -3.49 -1.91
C THR A 191 -14.10 -4.60 -1.30
N TRP A 192 -12.85 -4.29 -1.01
CA TRP A 192 -11.84 -5.17 -0.48
C TRP A 192 -11.13 -4.50 0.69
N SER A 193 -10.65 -5.30 1.63
CA SER A 193 -9.92 -4.86 2.81
C SER A 193 -8.57 -5.58 2.87
N GLY A 194 -7.53 -4.82 3.18
CA GLY A 194 -6.19 -5.30 3.43
C GLY A 194 -5.87 -5.20 4.92
N LYS A 195 -5.33 -6.27 5.50
CA LYS A 195 -4.89 -6.30 6.89
C LYS A 195 -3.51 -6.91 7.01
N PHE A 196 -2.75 -6.40 7.98
CA PHE A 196 -1.53 -7.00 8.47
C PHE A 196 -1.78 -7.59 9.85
N ILE A 197 -1.31 -8.80 10.11
CA ILE A 197 -1.61 -9.55 11.31
C ILE A 197 -0.30 -10.13 11.83
N ASP A 198 0.07 -9.74 13.04
CA ASP A 198 1.15 -10.37 13.81
C ASP A 198 0.59 -11.59 14.53
N THR A 199 0.94 -12.79 14.08
CA THR A 199 0.30 -14.02 14.59
C THR A 199 0.76 -14.35 16.00
N LEU A 200 1.91 -13.83 16.44
CA LEU A 200 2.42 -14.06 17.79
C LEU A 200 1.60 -13.29 18.83
N THR A 201 1.26 -12.04 18.56
CA THR A 201 0.49 -11.20 19.50
C THR A 201 -1.01 -11.21 19.22
N GLY A 202 -1.43 -11.68 18.04
CA GLY A 202 -2.80 -11.56 17.55
C GLY A 202 -3.19 -10.12 17.17
N LYS A 203 -2.23 -9.19 17.13
CA LYS A 203 -2.51 -7.79 16.76
C LYS A 203 -2.81 -7.70 15.27
N GLU A 204 -3.99 -7.19 14.95
CA GLU A 204 -4.38 -6.84 13.59
C GLU A 204 -4.22 -5.35 13.35
N LEU A 205 -3.73 -5.01 12.15
CA LEU A 205 -3.53 -3.65 11.68
C LEU A 205 -4.22 -3.48 10.32
N PRO A 206 -5.23 -2.58 10.19
CA PRO A 206 -5.84 -2.32 8.89
C PRO A 206 -4.85 -1.58 7.99
N ILE A 207 -4.58 -2.10 6.80
CA ILE A 207 -3.76 -1.42 5.79
C ILE A 207 -4.62 -0.47 4.96
N GLY A 208 -5.90 -0.78 4.79
CA GLY A 208 -6.86 0.06 4.08
C GLY A 208 -7.99 -0.75 3.46
N GLU A 209 -8.97 -0.04 2.93
CA GLU A 209 -10.01 -0.59 2.07
C GLU A 209 -9.92 0.04 0.69
N TRP A 210 -10.21 -0.74 -0.35
CA TRP A 210 -10.30 -0.24 -1.70
C TRP A 210 -11.57 -0.74 -2.37
N THR A 211 -12.15 0.11 -3.21
CA THR A 211 -13.32 -0.22 -4.01
C THR A 211 -12.93 -0.16 -5.48
N LEU A 212 -13.04 -1.31 -6.12
CA LEU A 212 -12.80 -1.50 -7.54
C LEU A 212 -13.96 -0.91 -8.35
N PRO A 213 -13.70 -0.37 -9.56
CA PRO A 213 -14.75 0.09 -10.46
C PRO A 213 -15.63 -1.07 -10.99
N HIS A 214 -15.20 -2.32 -10.81
CA HIS A 214 -15.92 -3.52 -11.23
C HIS A 214 -15.90 -4.58 -10.13
N SER A 215 -16.94 -5.41 -10.04
CA SER A 215 -16.98 -6.56 -9.13
C SER A 215 -16.28 -7.76 -9.77
N ARG A 216 -15.09 -8.13 -9.27
CA ARG A 216 -14.33 -9.30 -9.72
C ARG A 216 -13.59 -9.92 -8.53
N GLY A 217 -13.46 -11.25 -8.51
CA GLY A 217 -12.59 -11.97 -7.58
C GLY A 217 -11.13 -11.94 -8.00
N ILE A 218 -10.25 -12.34 -7.08
CA ILE A 218 -8.81 -12.50 -7.31
C ILE A 218 -8.56 -13.77 -8.15
N LYS A 219 -7.63 -13.73 -9.10
CA LYS A 219 -7.24 -14.90 -9.88
C LYS A 219 -6.65 -16.00 -8.98
N PRO A 220 -6.81 -17.28 -9.32
CA PRO A 220 -6.17 -18.38 -8.59
C PRO A 220 -4.64 -18.32 -8.61
N GLY A 221 -4.03 -17.66 -9.59
CA GLY A 221 -2.59 -17.42 -9.64
C GLY A 221 -2.17 -16.14 -8.93
N VAL A 222 -1.23 -16.26 -7.99
CA VAL A 222 -0.63 -15.17 -7.20
C VAL A 222 0.89 -15.32 -7.15
N ASP A 223 1.61 -14.23 -6.94
CA ASP A 223 3.07 -14.25 -6.89
C ASP A 223 3.60 -13.65 -5.59
N TYR A 224 4.31 -14.45 -4.79
CA TYR A 224 5.18 -13.94 -3.74
C TYR A 224 6.41 -13.27 -4.36
N PHE A 225 6.87 -12.18 -3.75
CA PHE A 225 8.12 -11.54 -4.09
C PHE A 225 8.88 -11.09 -2.85
N LEU A 226 10.20 -11.21 -2.95
CA LEU A 226 11.21 -10.63 -2.08
C LEU A 226 11.95 -9.63 -2.93
N GLU A 227 11.75 -8.35 -2.67
CA GLU A 227 12.33 -7.27 -3.46
C GLU A 227 13.42 -6.56 -2.67
N ALA A 228 14.62 -6.48 -3.25
CA ALA A 228 15.69 -5.69 -2.68
C ALA A 228 15.42 -4.20 -2.95
N LEU A 229 15.38 -3.41 -1.89
CA LEU A 229 15.22 -1.95 -1.94
C LEU A 229 16.58 -1.23 -2.12
N ARG A 230 17.68 -1.99 -2.08
CA ARG A 230 19.05 -1.46 -2.13
C ARG A 230 19.95 -2.33 -2.99
N GLY A 231 20.96 -1.69 -3.59
CA GLY A 231 21.96 -2.39 -4.41
C GLY A 231 21.39 -2.95 -5.71
N THR A 232 20.24 -2.46 -6.18
CA THR A 232 19.53 -3.02 -7.35
C THR A 232 19.86 -2.33 -8.68
N GLN A 233 20.66 -1.26 -8.67
CA GLN A 233 21.07 -0.56 -9.89
C GLN A 233 22.41 -1.11 -10.40
N GLN A 234 22.55 -1.31 -11.71
CA GLN A 234 23.85 -1.63 -12.31
C GLN A 234 24.80 -0.42 -12.21
N PRO A 235 26.11 -0.61 -11.98
CA PRO A 235 26.82 -1.88 -11.84
C PRO A 235 26.76 -2.50 -10.41
N SER A 236 26.03 -1.88 -9.49
CA SER A 236 26.03 -2.15 -8.04
C SER A 236 25.23 -3.38 -7.58
N CYS A 237 24.76 -4.25 -8.49
CA CYS A 237 24.04 -5.49 -8.15
C CYS A 237 24.78 -6.42 -7.17
N ALA A 238 26.08 -6.24 -6.99
CA ALA A 238 26.87 -6.94 -5.99
C ALA A 238 26.57 -6.51 -4.54
N GLY A 239 25.82 -5.42 -4.33
CA GLY A 239 25.47 -4.84 -3.04
C GLY A 239 24.09 -5.22 -2.52
N ILE A 240 23.40 -6.18 -3.15
CA ILE A 240 22.15 -6.73 -2.60
C ILE A 240 22.49 -7.44 -1.28
N PRO A 241 21.88 -7.05 -0.16
CA PRO A 241 22.15 -7.67 1.13
C PRO A 241 21.46 -9.02 1.24
N GLY A 242 21.89 -9.84 2.20
CA GLY A 242 21.26 -11.14 2.43
C GLY A 242 19.92 -11.00 3.14
N THR A 243 19.10 -12.05 3.08
CA THR A 243 17.93 -12.23 3.94
C THR A 243 17.52 -13.70 3.97
N VAL A 244 16.83 -14.13 5.03
CA VAL A 244 16.24 -15.46 5.14
C VAL A 244 14.77 -15.32 5.51
N THR A 245 13.89 -15.99 4.78
CA THR A 245 12.45 -16.00 5.09
C THR A 245 11.78 -17.28 4.62
N THR A 246 10.70 -17.68 5.27
CA THR A 246 9.81 -18.71 4.73
C THR A 246 8.59 -18.08 4.06
N LEU A 247 8.45 -18.34 2.77
CA LEU A 247 7.23 -18.12 2.01
C LEU A 247 6.25 -19.25 2.36
N VAL A 248 5.29 -18.96 3.22
CA VAL A 248 4.26 -19.94 3.63
C VAL A 248 3.21 -20.04 2.52
N ARG A 249 2.71 -21.26 2.25
CA ARG A 249 1.68 -21.47 1.22
C ARG A 249 0.49 -20.54 1.49
N PRO A 250 0.07 -19.73 0.50
CA PRO A 250 -1.04 -18.83 0.71
C PRO A 250 -2.33 -19.65 0.80
N TYR A 251 -3.28 -19.15 1.56
CA TYR A 251 -4.52 -19.87 1.80
C TYR A 251 -5.73 -18.95 1.81
N CYS A 252 -6.90 -19.50 1.52
CA CYS A 252 -8.17 -18.81 1.71
C CYS A 252 -8.62 -18.99 3.16
N SER A 253 -8.75 -17.90 3.89
CA SER A 253 -9.27 -17.89 5.26
C SER A 253 -10.70 -18.45 5.37
N SER A 254 -11.53 -18.28 4.33
CA SER A 254 -12.93 -18.73 4.34
C SER A 254 -13.10 -20.23 4.16
N SER A 255 -12.24 -20.87 3.37
CA SER A 255 -12.31 -22.31 3.04
C SER A 255 -11.22 -23.16 3.70
N GLY A 256 -10.11 -22.54 4.12
CA GLY A 256 -8.88 -23.21 4.55
C GLY A 256 -8.08 -23.83 3.39
N GLU A 257 -8.54 -23.66 2.14
CA GLU A 257 -7.82 -24.16 0.97
C GLU A 257 -6.48 -23.45 0.81
N SER A 258 -5.41 -24.21 0.56
CA SER A 258 -4.06 -23.67 0.34
C SER A 258 -3.63 -23.84 -1.11
N ALA A 259 -2.92 -22.86 -1.65
CA ALA A 259 -2.34 -22.93 -2.98
C ALA A 259 -1.10 -23.82 -3.01
N SER A 260 -0.80 -24.36 -4.20
CA SER A 260 0.50 -24.98 -4.46
C SER A 260 1.56 -23.90 -4.70
N LEU A 261 2.66 -23.94 -3.97
CA LEU A 261 3.77 -23.00 -4.12
C LEU A 261 4.86 -23.60 -5.04
N LYS A 262 5.23 -22.88 -6.10
CA LYS A 262 6.27 -23.29 -7.05
C LYS A 262 7.65 -22.91 -6.55
N GLU A 263 8.67 -23.43 -7.23
CA GLU A 263 10.06 -23.14 -6.92
C GLU A 263 10.37 -21.64 -7.12
N PRO A 264 10.97 -20.96 -6.12
CA PRO A 264 11.39 -19.57 -6.26
C PRO A 264 12.43 -19.35 -7.37
N TYR A 265 12.42 -18.18 -7.99
CA TYR A 265 13.34 -17.79 -9.06
C TYR A 265 13.75 -16.32 -8.96
N ALA A 266 14.95 -15.98 -9.43
CA ALA A 266 15.45 -14.60 -9.42
C ALA A 266 14.76 -13.73 -10.48
N ILE A 267 14.47 -12.47 -10.11
CA ILE A 267 13.81 -11.47 -10.95
C ILE A 267 14.62 -10.16 -11.07
N GLY A 268 14.22 -9.31 -12.01
CA GLY A 268 14.73 -7.95 -12.20
C GLY A 268 16.07 -7.82 -12.91
N ALA A 269 16.56 -6.58 -12.99
CA ALA A 269 17.81 -6.21 -13.67
C ALA A 269 19.05 -6.88 -13.06
N CYS A 270 19.01 -7.21 -11.76
CA CYS A 270 20.08 -7.91 -11.07
C CYS A 270 19.90 -9.43 -10.99
N LYS A 271 18.96 -10.05 -11.72
CA LYS A 271 18.69 -11.49 -11.63
C LYS A 271 19.91 -12.42 -11.74
N LYS A 272 20.96 -11.99 -12.45
CA LYS A 272 22.22 -12.75 -12.60
C LYS A 272 23.13 -12.70 -11.37
N ASN A 273 22.88 -11.75 -10.46
CA ASN A 273 23.66 -11.47 -9.26
C ASN A 273 22.90 -11.78 -7.97
N VAL A 274 21.58 -12.02 -8.06
CA VAL A 274 20.78 -12.52 -6.94
C VAL A 274 21.10 -14.00 -6.77
N HIS A 275 21.97 -14.32 -5.84
CA HIS A 275 22.27 -15.69 -5.41
C HIS A 275 21.36 -16.03 -4.25
N PHE A 276 20.64 -17.15 -4.34
CA PHE A 276 19.78 -17.60 -3.27
C PHE A 276 19.70 -19.13 -3.26
N GLU A 277 19.37 -19.68 -2.09
CA GLU A 277 19.10 -21.08 -1.87
C GLU A 277 17.67 -21.26 -1.38
N THR A 278 17.09 -22.43 -1.66
CA THR A 278 15.72 -22.77 -1.30
C THR A 278 15.67 -24.11 -0.59
N ARG A 279 14.78 -24.20 0.39
CA ARG A 279 14.52 -25.44 1.13
C ARG A 279 13.01 -25.63 1.29
N ASP A 280 12.54 -26.83 0.99
CA ASP A 280 11.19 -27.25 1.35
C ASP A 280 11.04 -27.36 2.87
N VAL A 281 9.99 -26.74 3.39
CA VAL A 281 9.56 -26.89 4.78
C VAL A 281 8.08 -27.22 4.81
N ASP A 282 7.58 -27.77 5.92
CA ASP A 282 6.19 -28.26 5.98
C ASP A 282 5.15 -27.21 5.58
N SER A 283 5.38 -25.94 5.96
CA SER A 283 4.48 -24.82 5.70
C SER A 283 4.66 -24.16 4.32
N GLY A 284 5.77 -24.41 3.61
CA GLY A 284 6.08 -23.68 2.37
C GLY A 284 7.53 -23.81 1.90
N LYS A 285 8.13 -22.69 1.48
CA LYS A 285 9.50 -22.64 0.96
C LYS A 285 10.32 -21.63 1.73
N GLN A 286 11.39 -22.09 2.38
CA GLN A 286 12.41 -21.18 2.93
C GLN A 286 13.32 -20.71 1.80
N VAL A 287 13.62 -19.42 1.79
CA VAL A 287 14.47 -18.74 0.82
C VAL A 287 15.56 -18.00 1.59
N GLU A 288 16.83 -18.34 1.32
CA GLU A 288 18.00 -17.63 1.82
C GLU A 288 18.66 -16.90 0.64
N VAL A 289 18.53 -15.57 0.59
CA VAL A 289 19.26 -14.73 -0.35
C VAL A 289 20.64 -14.44 0.22
N GLN A 290 21.68 -14.75 -0.55
CA GLN A 290 23.06 -14.57 -0.14
C GLN A 290 23.53 -13.14 -0.46
N GLY A 291 23.74 -12.33 0.59
CA GLY A 291 24.43 -11.05 0.46
C GLY A 291 25.95 -11.25 0.40
N ARG A 292 26.68 -10.38 -0.33
CA ARG A 292 28.16 -10.43 -0.35
C ARG A 292 28.83 -10.02 0.97
N TRP A 293 28.08 -9.61 1.99
CA TRP A 293 28.64 -9.38 3.31
C TRP A 293 28.88 -10.73 3.99
N LYS A 294 30.11 -11.23 3.86
CA LYS A 294 30.61 -12.44 4.53
C LYS A 294 29.99 -12.58 5.93
N ARG A 295 29.22 -13.64 6.16
CA ARG A 295 29.18 -14.26 7.50
C ARG A 295 30.62 -14.66 7.81
N SER A 296 31.31 -13.84 8.59
CA SER A 296 32.55 -14.26 9.24
C SER A 296 32.18 -15.33 10.25
N GLY A 297 32.26 -16.59 9.82
CA GLY A 297 32.42 -17.77 10.66
C GLY A 297 31.44 -17.94 11.81
N SER A 298 30.40 -18.74 11.60
CA SER A 298 30.14 -19.94 12.41
C SER A 298 28.80 -20.52 12.00
N THR A 299 28.83 -21.72 11.44
CA THR A 299 27.70 -22.64 11.54
C THR A 299 27.84 -23.28 12.92
N PRO A 300 26.94 -23.07 13.89
CA PRO A 300 26.83 -24.01 14.99
C PRO A 300 26.26 -25.29 14.42
N ALA A 301 26.93 -26.40 14.68
CA ALA A 301 26.40 -27.73 14.43
C ALA A 301 25.02 -27.84 15.09
N ALA A 302 24.09 -28.44 14.35
CA ALA A 302 22.76 -28.80 14.83
C ALA A 302 22.90 -29.73 16.05
N THR A 303 22.63 -29.19 17.23
CA THR A 303 22.29 -29.97 18.43
C THR A 303 21.31 -29.14 19.26
N ASP A 304 20.17 -29.77 19.54
CA ASP A 304 19.16 -29.45 20.56
C ASP A 304 18.29 -28.21 20.35
N LEU A 305 17.29 -28.35 19.47
CA LEU A 305 16.04 -27.58 19.52
C LEU A 305 15.16 -28.12 20.65
N PRO A 306 14.62 -27.27 21.55
CA PRO A 306 13.49 -27.64 22.40
C PRO A 306 12.20 -27.73 21.58
N ASP A 307 11.30 -28.59 22.05
CA ASP A 307 10.03 -29.04 21.45
C ASP A 307 9.14 -27.94 20.79
N PRO A 308 8.31 -28.33 19.80
CA PRO A 308 7.58 -27.41 18.94
C PRO A 308 6.47 -26.62 19.67
N LEU A 309 6.30 -25.37 19.20
CA LEU A 309 5.13 -24.52 19.45
C LEU A 309 3.82 -25.28 19.20
N PRO A 310 2.73 -24.96 19.92
CA PRO A 310 1.46 -25.68 19.79
C PRO A 310 0.89 -25.56 18.36
N GLU A 311 0.54 -26.70 17.75
CA GLU A 311 -0.23 -26.80 16.51
C GLU A 311 -1.54 -25.99 16.63
N ILE A 312 -1.54 -24.76 16.10
CA ILE A 312 -2.77 -24.04 15.73
C ILE A 312 -2.85 -23.99 14.21
N TYR A 313 -2.85 -25.17 13.59
CA TYR A 313 -3.35 -25.33 12.22
C TYR A 313 -4.54 -26.28 12.28
N PRO A 314 -5.70 -25.92 11.72
CA PRO A 314 -6.77 -26.89 11.53
C PRO A 314 -6.24 -27.98 10.59
N ARG A 315 -6.06 -29.20 11.13
CA ARG A 315 -5.82 -30.40 10.30
C ARG A 315 -6.92 -30.50 9.25
N PRO A 316 -6.60 -30.66 7.95
CA PRO A 316 -7.61 -30.97 6.96
C PRO A 316 -8.13 -32.39 7.24
N SER A 317 -9.32 -32.49 7.82
CA SER A 317 -10.05 -33.75 7.86
C SER A 317 -10.41 -34.13 6.43
N GLY A 318 -10.08 -35.38 6.08
CA GLY A 318 -10.23 -35.87 4.73
C GLY A 318 -11.64 -35.72 4.19
N ARG A 319 -11.71 -35.35 2.91
CA ARG A 319 -12.82 -35.54 1.97
C ARG A 319 -13.93 -34.48 2.00
N SER A 320 -13.73 -33.41 1.22
CA SER A 320 -14.72 -32.96 0.22
C SER A 320 -14.07 -32.06 -0.82
N LYS A 321 -14.30 -32.34 -2.11
CA LYS A 321 -14.00 -31.44 -3.22
C LYS A 321 -15.02 -30.30 -3.18
N ASN A 322 -14.73 -29.18 -2.53
CA ASN A 322 -15.56 -27.98 -2.66
C ASN A 322 -14.65 -26.76 -2.72
N SER A 323 -14.66 -26.16 -3.91
CA SER A 323 -14.09 -24.87 -4.31
C SER A 323 -14.31 -23.75 -3.30
N CYS A 324 -13.44 -22.74 -3.33
CA CYS A 324 -13.69 -21.41 -2.76
C CYS A 324 -15.14 -20.96 -3.07
N PRO A 325 -16.01 -20.80 -2.06
CA PRO A 325 -17.44 -20.58 -2.32
C PRO A 325 -17.67 -19.21 -2.96
N ALA A 326 -18.21 -19.23 -4.17
CA ALA A 326 -18.55 -18.01 -4.91
C ALA A 326 -19.79 -17.27 -4.35
N ASN A 327 -20.59 -17.93 -3.50
CA ASN A 327 -21.89 -17.44 -3.04
C ASN A 327 -21.93 -17.34 -1.52
N GLY A 328 -21.79 -16.12 -0.99
CA GLY A 328 -22.14 -15.77 0.37
C GLY A 328 -23.06 -14.57 0.36
N GLU A 329 -24.37 -14.78 0.49
CA GLU A 329 -25.25 -13.71 0.98
C GLU A 329 -24.79 -13.29 2.38
N PRO A 330 -24.88 -11.99 2.73
CA PRO A 330 -24.54 -11.53 4.07
C PRO A 330 -25.42 -12.26 5.10
N ARG A 331 -24.78 -13.02 5.99
CA ARG A 331 -25.46 -13.72 7.07
C ARG A 331 -26.16 -12.68 7.96
N PRO A 332 -27.48 -12.74 8.18
CA PRO A 332 -28.18 -11.77 9.02
C PRO A 332 -27.62 -11.83 10.44
N GLN A 333 -27.13 -10.70 10.92
CA GLN A 333 -26.70 -10.54 12.30
C GLN A 333 -27.87 -10.88 13.24
N LYS A 334 -27.65 -11.85 14.12
CA LYS A 334 -28.58 -12.24 15.18
C LYS A 334 -28.76 -11.03 16.10
N LYS A 335 -29.96 -10.43 16.11
CA LYS A 335 -30.34 -9.39 17.08
C LYS A 335 -30.11 -9.92 18.50
N PRO A 336 -29.44 -9.18 19.38
CA PRO A 336 -29.41 -9.52 20.80
C PRO A 336 -30.82 -9.41 21.39
N SER A 337 -31.24 -10.43 22.14
CA SER A 337 -32.45 -10.38 22.96
C SER A 337 -32.33 -9.30 24.06
N PRO A 338 -33.44 -8.65 24.47
CA PRO A 338 -33.39 -7.58 25.46
C PRO A 338 -33.12 -8.14 26.86
N GLN A 339 -32.04 -7.69 27.49
CA GLN A 339 -31.85 -7.87 28.92
C GLN A 339 -32.68 -6.83 29.70
N GLN A 340 -33.41 -7.30 30.71
CA GLN A 340 -34.16 -6.48 31.66
C GLN A 340 -33.22 -5.52 32.44
N PRO A 341 -33.65 -4.28 32.73
CA PRO A 341 -32.83 -3.35 33.51
C PRO A 341 -32.84 -3.71 35.00
N GLN A 342 -31.65 -3.77 35.61
CA GLN A 342 -31.50 -3.67 37.07
C GLN A 342 -31.54 -2.20 37.52
N PRO A 343 -32.08 -1.90 38.73
CA PRO A 343 -32.26 -0.54 39.20
C PRO A 343 -30.94 0.11 39.64
N GLN A 344 -30.56 1.20 38.98
CA GLN A 344 -29.45 2.07 39.41
C GLN A 344 -29.91 3.00 40.55
N LYS A 345 -29.11 3.04 41.62
CA LYS A 345 -29.21 4.02 42.72
C LYS A 345 -28.86 5.42 42.21
N LYS A 346 -29.71 6.40 42.50
CA LYS A 346 -29.50 7.84 42.25
C LYS A 346 -28.34 8.38 43.11
N PRO A 347 -27.41 9.16 42.53
CA PRO A 347 -26.59 10.10 43.28
C PRO A 347 -27.29 11.47 43.41
N SER A 348 -27.15 12.10 44.57
CA SER A 348 -27.62 13.45 44.87
C SER A 348 -26.85 14.55 44.08
N PRO A 349 -27.49 15.69 43.78
CA PRO A 349 -26.87 16.78 43.05
C PRO A 349 -25.97 17.66 43.94
N GLN A 350 -24.74 17.90 43.50
CA GLN A 350 -23.90 18.99 44.00
C GLN A 350 -24.04 20.21 43.06
N GLN A 351 -24.29 21.38 43.66
CA GLN A 351 -24.37 22.68 42.99
C GLN A 351 -23.00 23.11 42.41
N PRO A 352 -22.95 23.74 41.22
CA PRO A 352 -21.75 24.39 40.73
C PRO A 352 -21.54 25.78 41.36
N GLN A 353 -20.31 26.05 41.79
CA GLN A 353 -19.84 27.41 42.09
C GLN A 353 -19.49 28.18 40.79
N PRO A 354 -19.71 29.51 40.74
CA PRO A 354 -19.49 30.32 39.56
C PRO A 354 -17.99 30.64 39.35
N GLN A 355 -17.48 30.33 38.15
CA GLN A 355 -16.14 30.73 37.70
C GLN A 355 -16.14 32.21 37.25
N LYS A 356 -15.13 32.94 37.74
CA LYS A 356 -14.84 34.34 37.39
C LYS A 356 -14.29 34.45 35.96
N LYS A 357 -14.84 35.38 35.19
CA LYS A 357 -14.30 35.92 33.93
C LYS A 357 -13.02 36.71 34.17
N PRO A 358 -11.95 36.54 33.38
CA PRO A 358 -10.93 37.55 33.18
C PRO A 358 -11.28 38.47 31.99
N SER A 359 -11.00 39.76 32.17
CA SER A 359 -11.09 40.84 31.17
C SER A 359 -9.98 40.73 30.10
N PRO A 360 -10.15 41.37 28.93
CA PRO A 360 -9.24 41.22 27.79
C PRO A 360 -8.02 42.15 27.93
N GLN A 361 -6.83 41.62 27.65
CA GLN A 361 -5.64 42.42 27.36
C GLN A 361 -5.53 42.61 25.84
N GLU A 362 -5.25 43.85 25.45
CA GLU A 362 -4.77 44.27 24.14
C GLU A 362 -3.51 43.49 23.76
N GLU A 363 -3.45 42.99 22.52
CA GLU A 363 -2.22 42.49 21.94
C GLU A 363 -2.00 43.12 20.57
N ASP A 364 -0.85 43.78 20.48
CA ASP A 364 -0.32 44.54 19.36
C ASP A 364 -0.13 43.68 18.09
N SER A 365 -0.30 44.35 16.96
CA SER A 365 -0.07 43.84 15.62
C SER A 365 1.37 43.33 15.43
N LYS A 366 1.53 42.03 15.20
CA LYS A 366 2.76 41.44 14.68
C LYS A 366 2.46 40.58 13.46
N THR A 367 3.10 40.95 12.35
CA THR A 367 3.02 40.36 11.02
C THR A 367 3.20 38.84 11.08
N LYS A 368 2.16 38.08 10.69
CA LYS A 368 2.25 36.62 10.49
C LYS A 368 2.99 36.37 9.18
N ASN A 369 4.24 35.93 9.28
CA ASN A 369 4.87 35.18 8.20
C ASN A 369 4.15 33.82 8.10
N GLU A 370 3.56 33.53 6.95
CA GLU A 370 3.10 32.19 6.60
C GLU A 370 4.29 31.23 6.69
N LYS A 371 4.27 30.39 7.71
CA LYS A 371 5.24 29.31 7.90
C LYS A 371 4.84 28.24 6.88
N GLU A 372 5.59 28.10 5.78
CA GLU A 372 5.45 26.96 4.86
C GLU A 372 5.49 25.67 5.70
N ASP A 373 4.45 24.84 5.58
CA ASP A 373 4.35 23.56 6.26
C ASP A 373 5.46 22.63 5.73
N VAL A 374 6.50 22.42 6.53
CA VAL A 374 7.56 21.46 6.20
C VAL A 374 7.19 20.05 6.69
N PRO A 375 7.45 18.97 5.93
CA PRO A 375 6.81 17.67 6.16
C PRO A 375 7.27 16.87 7.39
N TRP A 376 8.39 17.23 8.05
CA TRP A 376 8.86 16.47 9.21
C TRP A 376 8.10 16.89 10.46
N ARG A 377 7.43 15.92 11.08
CA ARG A 377 6.54 16.18 12.21
C ARG A 377 7.20 16.02 13.57
N THR A 378 8.50 15.67 13.63
CA THR A 378 9.20 15.45 14.90
C THR A 378 10.64 15.98 14.89
N GLU A 379 11.07 16.44 16.05
CA GLU A 379 12.44 16.91 16.32
C GLU A 379 13.53 15.86 15.97
N PRO A 380 13.35 14.54 16.19
CA PRO A 380 14.31 13.53 15.72
C PRO A 380 14.44 13.43 14.20
N GLN A 381 13.36 13.59 13.44
CA GLN A 381 13.40 13.59 11.97
C GLN A 381 14.16 14.80 11.45
N HIS A 382 13.94 15.97 12.04
CA HIS A 382 14.69 17.18 11.75
C HIS A 382 16.20 16.98 11.99
N ARG A 383 16.57 16.50 13.18
CA ARG A 383 17.98 16.22 13.52
C ARG A 383 18.63 15.15 12.64
N ALA A 384 17.87 14.17 12.15
CA ALA A 384 18.39 13.17 11.24
C ALA A 384 18.65 13.73 9.83
N LEU A 385 17.72 14.56 9.33
CA LEU A 385 17.80 15.20 8.01
C LEU A 385 18.86 16.30 7.96
N CYS A 386 19.01 17.07 9.03
CA CYS A 386 19.90 18.22 9.11
C CYS A 386 21.24 17.91 9.79
N ARG A 387 21.63 16.63 9.82
CA ARG A 387 22.88 16.22 10.46
C ARG A 387 24.07 16.73 9.66
N GLY A 388 24.80 17.70 10.22
CA GLY A 388 25.98 18.31 9.59
C GLY A 388 25.79 19.74 9.11
N TYR A 389 24.62 20.33 9.32
CA TYR A 389 24.32 21.73 8.97
C TYR A 389 24.55 22.72 10.13
N ASP A 390 25.17 22.30 11.23
CA ASP A 390 25.51 23.15 12.41
C ASP A 390 24.37 24.07 12.93
N GLY A 391 23.11 23.66 12.76
CA GLY A 391 21.92 24.43 13.15
C GLY A 391 21.44 25.45 12.10
N ASP A 392 22.00 25.45 10.90
CA ASP A 392 21.46 26.17 9.75
C ASP A 392 20.31 25.40 9.10
N ASP A 393 19.12 25.59 9.68
CA ASP A 393 17.88 24.99 9.20
C ASP A 393 17.62 25.39 7.73
N GLN A 394 17.94 26.62 7.31
CA GLN A 394 17.67 27.07 5.94
C GLN A 394 18.55 26.35 4.90
N ALA A 395 19.83 26.12 5.23
CA ALA A 395 20.71 25.33 4.39
C ALA A 395 20.24 23.86 4.30
N CYS A 396 19.81 23.29 5.43
CA CYS A 396 19.22 21.94 5.46
C CYS A 396 17.95 21.84 4.60
N LEU A 397 17.04 22.82 4.72
CA LEU A 397 15.80 22.93 3.94
C LEU A 397 16.08 22.98 2.44
N SER A 398 17.06 23.79 2.05
CA SER A 398 17.48 23.95 0.65
C SER A 398 18.06 22.65 0.10
N GLY A 399 18.94 22.00 0.85
CA GLY A 399 19.50 20.69 0.50
C GLY A 399 18.42 19.62 0.35
N TYR A 400 17.45 19.59 1.26
CA TYR A 400 16.30 18.69 1.22
C TYR A 400 15.45 18.92 -0.04
N LYS A 401 15.02 20.16 -0.32
CA LYS A 401 14.23 20.50 -1.53
C LYS A 401 14.99 20.09 -2.80
N LYS A 402 16.31 20.31 -2.83
CA LYS A 402 17.16 19.91 -3.96
C LYS A 402 17.28 18.40 -4.10
N CYS A 403 17.44 17.67 -2.99
CA CYS A 403 17.42 16.21 -2.98
C CYS A 403 16.07 15.66 -3.42
N GLN A 404 14.97 16.27 -2.99
CA GLN A 404 13.65 15.90 -3.44
C GLN A 404 13.50 16.06 -4.96
N GLN A 405 13.98 17.18 -5.54
CA GLN A 405 13.96 17.41 -6.99
C GLN A 405 14.91 16.50 -7.79
N GLU A 406 16.07 16.17 -7.22
CA GLU A 406 17.04 15.26 -7.86
C GLU A 406 16.55 13.81 -7.81
N LEU A 407 16.03 13.39 -6.65
CA LEU A 407 15.54 12.04 -6.44
C LEU A 407 14.15 11.83 -7.05
N SER A 408 13.31 12.86 -7.20
CA SER A 408 12.01 12.74 -7.88
C SER A 408 12.12 12.39 -9.37
N LYS A 409 13.34 12.39 -9.93
CA LYS A 409 13.62 11.84 -11.26
C LYS A 409 13.72 10.31 -11.26
N ASN A 410 13.80 9.69 -10.08
CA ASN A 410 13.71 8.26 -9.84
C ASN A 410 12.35 7.98 -9.19
N ALA A 411 11.63 6.97 -9.68
CA ALA A 411 10.22 6.71 -9.31
C ALA A 411 9.98 6.35 -7.82
N PHE A 412 11.03 6.18 -7.02
CA PHE A 412 10.92 5.88 -5.59
C PHE A 412 11.96 6.64 -4.78
N VAL A 413 11.50 7.52 -3.88
CA VAL A 413 12.37 8.28 -3.00
C VAL A 413 11.96 8.01 -1.55
N GLY A 414 12.77 7.22 -0.85
CA GLY A 414 12.57 6.99 0.57
C GLY A 414 12.98 8.20 1.42
N TRP A 415 12.39 8.33 2.62
CA TRP A 415 12.87 9.29 3.63
C TRP A 415 14.37 9.15 3.89
N TYR A 416 14.88 7.91 3.93
CA TYR A 416 16.31 7.67 4.10
C TYR A 416 17.13 8.12 2.88
N ASP A 417 16.59 8.02 1.65
CA ASP A 417 17.28 8.50 0.45
C ASP A 417 17.37 10.01 0.44
N LEU A 418 16.33 10.70 0.92
CA LEU A 418 16.34 12.14 1.17
C LEU A 418 17.36 12.52 2.22
N VAL A 419 17.36 11.84 3.38
CA VAL A 419 18.33 12.07 4.46
C VAL A 419 19.77 11.81 4.00
N THR A 420 19.99 10.74 3.26
CA THR A 420 21.31 10.36 2.75
C THR A 420 21.80 11.32 1.68
N CYS A 421 20.93 11.70 0.76
CA CYS A 421 21.23 12.71 -0.24
C CYS A 421 21.57 14.04 0.43
N ASN A 422 20.76 14.46 1.41
CA ASN A 422 20.96 15.74 2.09
C ASN A 422 22.30 15.74 2.85
N ASN A 423 22.56 14.72 3.68
CA ASN A 423 23.75 14.64 4.51
C ASN A 423 25.06 14.42 3.73
N ARG A 424 25.00 13.98 2.45
CA ARG A 424 26.18 13.80 1.59
C ARG A 424 26.61 15.06 0.85
N ARG A 425 25.81 16.12 0.84
CA ARG A 425 26.22 17.36 0.20
C ARG A 425 27.37 17.99 1.00
N PRO A 426 28.30 18.67 0.34
CA PRO A 426 29.23 19.55 1.04
C PRO A 426 28.42 20.70 1.64
N HIS A 427 28.62 20.93 2.93
CA HIS A 427 27.97 21.98 3.72
C HIS A 427 28.96 23.10 4.00
#